data_AF-A0A0F7IIY4-F1
#
_entry.id   AF-A0A0F7IIY4-F1
#
_cell.length_a   1.000
_cell.length_b   1.000
_cell.length_c   1.000
_cell.angle_alpha   90.00
_cell.angle_beta   90.00
_cell.angle_gamma   90.00
#
_symmetry.space_group_name_H-M   'P 1'
#
loop_
_entity.id
_entity.type
_entity.pdbx_description
1 polymer ?
#
loop_
_entity_poly.entity_id
_entity_poly.type
_entity_poly.pdbx_seq_one_letter_code
_entity_poly.pdbx_strand_id
1 'polypeptide(L)'
;MRVRLILLAAAVILSACVGSQPEKLPAIEVIFSHYNVSGNHVVEIHEAKGVLVDKKDVRNIYEQPPYPGIHVYAYILGKNLRDVTPVTYVPLSKEGGSIKVYVGFRSPEEVPEKGDLLVVVVDVVEKKDGKFATVATDSKRITWNVSWEK
;
A
#
# COMPACT_ATOMS: atom_id res chain seq x y z
N MET A 1 20.03 -55.55 -17.07
CA MET A 1 19.51 -54.77 -15.92
C MET A 1 20.21 -53.40 -15.82
N ARG A 2 20.14 -52.55 -16.86
CA ARG A 2 20.88 -51.27 -16.92
C ARG A 2 20.11 -50.09 -17.53
N VAL A 3 18.87 -50.31 -17.99
CA VAL A 3 18.07 -49.28 -18.68
C VAL A 3 17.06 -48.58 -17.74
N ARG A 4 16.76 -49.17 -16.58
CA ARG A 4 15.79 -48.62 -15.62
C ARG A 4 16.33 -47.51 -14.71
N LEU A 5 17.65 -47.26 -14.70
CA LEU A 5 18.25 -46.23 -13.83
C LEU A 5 18.30 -44.83 -14.46
N ILE A 6 18.26 -44.73 -15.79
CA ILE A 6 18.45 -43.45 -16.50
C ILE A 6 17.14 -42.65 -16.58
N LEU A 7 15.98 -43.31 -16.57
CA LEU A 7 14.67 -42.65 -16.61
C LEU A 7 14.29 -41.95 -15.30
N LEU A 8 14.85 -42.36 -14.16
CA LEU A 8 14.49 -41.76 -12.86
C LEU A 8 15.21 -40.42 -12.61
N ALA A 9 16.36 -40.19 -13.24
CA ALA A 9 17.12 -38.94 -13.08
C ALA A 9 16.53 -37.77 -13.88
N ALA A 10 15.80 -38.04 -14.97
CA ALA A 10 15.17 -36.99 -15.79
C ALA A 10 13.89 -36.40 -15.16
N ALA A 11 13.23 -37.14 -14.25
CA ALA A 11 12.03 -36.66 -13.57
C ALA A 11 12.33 -35.67 -12.42
N VAL A 12 13.54 -35.69 -11.87
CA VAL A 12 13.93 -34.82 -10.74
C VAL A 12 14.42 -33.44 -11.21
N ILE A 13 14.79 -33.28 -12.49
CA ILE A 13 15.29 -32.01 -13.03
C ILE A 13 14.13 -31.08 -13.44
N LEU A 14 12.95 -31.61 -13.78
CA LEU A 14 11.79 -30.80 -14.20
C LEU A 14 11.03 -30.14 -13.05
N SER A 15 11.15 -30.64 -11.81
CA SER A 15 10.51 -30.04 -10.63
C SER A 15 11.34 -28.93 -9.97
N ALA A 16 12.60 -28.75 -10.38
CA ALA A 16 13.51 -27.73 -9.84
C ALA A 16 13.45 -26.38 -10.57
N CYS A 17 12.60 -26.24 -11.59
CA CYS A 17 12.45 -24.99 -12.37
C CYS A 17 11.06 -24.35 -12.23
N VAL A 18 10.28 -24.73 -11.20
CA VAL A 18 9.14 -23.90 -10.78
C VAL A 18 9.70 -22.84 -9.84
N GLY A 19 10.46 -21.90 -10.41
CA GLY A 19 10.76 -20.65 -9.72
C GLY A 19 9.42 -20.05 -9.33
N SER A 20 9.13 -19.99 -8.03
CA SER A 20 7.91 -19.39 -7.50
C SER A 20 7.80 -17.98 -8.08
N GLN A 21 6.88 -17.78 -9.01
CA GLN A 21 6.58 -16.44 -9.50
C GLN A 21 6.27 -15.58 -8.27
N PRO A 22 6.86 -14.38 -8.16
CA PRO A 22 6.64 -13.53 -7.00
C PRO A 22 5.15 -13.24 -6.90
N GLU A 23 4.56 -13.60 -5.75
CA GLU A 23 3.17 -13.32 -5.42
C GLU A 23 3.02 -11.79 -5.40
N LYS A 24 2.34 -11.25 -6.41
CA LYS A 24 1.97 -9.84 -6.45
C LYS A 24 0.73 -9.65 -5.61
N LEU A 25 0.52 -8.46 -5.06
CA LEU A 25 -0.68 -8.10 -4.30
C LEU A 25 -1.22 -6.75 -4.79
N PRO A 26 -2.55 -6.55 -4.79
CA PRO A 26 -3.14 -5.25 -5.08
C PRO A 26 -2.81 -4.26 -3.96
N ALA A 27 -2.42 -3.05 -4.35
CA ALA A 27 -2.16 -1.95 -3.43
C ALA A 27 -2.48 -0.61 -4.10
N ILE A 28 -2.53 0.46 -3.31
CA ILE A 28 -2.55 1.83 -3.81
C ILE A 28 -1.12 2.37 -3.69
N GLU A 29 -0.49 2.72 -4.81
CA GLU A 29 0.76 3.48 -4.81
C GLU A 29 0.42 4.95 -4.58
N VAL A 30 1.07 5.58 -3.61
CA VAL A 30 0.93 7.00 -3.30
C VAL A 30 2.31 7.63 -3.31
N ILE A 31 2.47 8.68 -4.11
CA ILE A 31 3.66 9.52 -4.16
C ILE A 31 3.27 10.92 -3.71
N PHE A 32 3.89 11.39 -2.64
CA PHE A 32 3.58 12.67 -2.03
C PHE A 32 4.85 13.37 -1.57
N SER A 33 4.76 14.67 -1.32
CA SER A 33 5.79 15.44 -0.63
C SER A 33 5.39 15.71 0.81
N HIS A 34 6.40 15.83 1.68
CA HIS A 34 6.21 16.29 3.05
C HIS A 34 7.40 17.16 3.46
N TYR A 35 7.11 18.32 4.04
CA TYR A 35 8.09 19.27 4.55
C TYR A 35 7.63 19.87 5.87
N ASN A 36 8.56 20.10 6.79
CA ASN A 36 8.33 20.86 8.01
C ASN A 36 9.01 22.23 7.91
N VAL A 37 8.22 23.27 7.65
CA VAL A 37 8.71 24.64 7.52
C VAL A 37 8.41 25.39 8.82
N SER A 38 9.42 25.47 9.69
CA SER A 38 9.34 26.20 10.96
C SER A 38 8.18 25.74 11.87
N GLY A 39 7.95 24.42 11.93
CA GLY A 39 6.87 23.83 12.73
C GLY A 39 5.54 23.73 11.99
N ASN A 40 5.46 24.17 10.74
CA ASN A 40 4.28 24.01 9.90
C ASN A 40 4.51 22.90 8.89
N HIS A 41 3.67 21.87 8.96
CA HIS A 41 3.71 20.76 8.04
C HIS A 41 3.02 21.12 6.72
N VAL A 42 3.67 20.82 5.61
CA VAL A 42 3.12 20.92 4.26
C VAL A 42 3.16 19.53 3.64
N VAL A 43 2.04 19.11 3.06
CA VAL A 43 1.89 17.81 2.40
C VAL A 43 1.14 17.97 1.08
N GLU A 44 1.57 17.26 0.04
CA GLU A 44 0.93 17.29 -1.28
C GLU A 44 1.06 15.94 -1.99
N ILE A 45 -0.06 15.38 -2.45
CA ILE A 45 -0.13 14.13 -3.21
C ILE A 45 0.07 14.42 -4.70
N HIS A 46 1.25 14.07 -5.20
CA HIS A 46 1.58 14.19 -6.62
C HIS A 46 0.92 13.08 -7.44
N GLU A 47 0.94 11.84 -6.95
CA GLU A 47 0.39 10.67 -7.66
C GLU A 47 -0.31 9.72 -6.70
N ALA A 48 -1.44 9.17 -7.13
CA ALA A 48 -2.11 8.06 -6.49
C ALA A 48 -2.72 7.16 -7.57
N LYS A 49 -2.52 5.84 -7.47
CA LYS A 49 -3.09 4.87 -8.42
C LYS A 49 -3.11 3.46 -7.83
N GLY A 50 -4.01 2.62 -8.32
CA GLY A 50 -3.94 1.19 -8.05
C GLY A 50 -2.75 0.54 -8.76
N VAL A 51 -2.08 -0.39 -8.10
CA VAL A 51 -0.94 -1.16 -8.64
C VAL A 51 -0.96 -2.61 -8.16
N LEU A 52 -0.24 -3.47 -8.88
CA LEU A 52 0.17 -4.79 -8.39
C LEU A 52 1.64 -4.73 -7.98
N VAL A 53 1.93 -4.99 -6.72
CA VAL A 53 3.28 -4.89 -6.14
C VAL A 53 3.73 -6.23 -5.59
N ASP A 54 5.04 -6.47 -5.53
CA ASP A 54 5.54 -7.68 -4.88
C ASP A 54 5.14 -7.64 -3.40
N LYS A 55 4.71 -8.78 -2.85
CA LYS A 55 4.32 -8.89 -1.43
C LYS A 55 5.36 -8.35 -0.44
N LYS A 56 6.65 -8.46 -0.78
CA LYS A 56 7.78 -7.94 0.01
C LYS A 56 7.79 -6.40 0.14
N ASP A 57 7.17 -5.69 -0.81
CA ASP A 57 7.18 -4.23 -0.88
C ASP A 57 6.01 -3.61 -0.11
N VAL A 58 4.97 -4.41 0.20
CA VAL A 58 3.86 -4.00 1.07
C VAL A 58 4.32 -4.11 2.52
N ARG A 59 4.56 -2.97 3.17
CA ARG A 59 4.87 -2.91 4.60
C ARG A 59 3.66 -3.33 5.43
N ASN A 60 3.91 -3.68 6.69
CA ASN A 60 2.89 -4.07 7.66
C ASN A 60 1.68 -3.13 7.62
N ILE A 61 0.51 -3.73 7.42
CA ILE A 61 -0.78 -3.10 7.65
C ILE A 61 -0.89 -2.82 9.15
N TYR A 62 -0.97 -1.55 9.55
CA TYR A 62 -1.14 -1.18 10.95
C TYR A 62 -2.64 -1.05 11.28
N GLU A 63 -3.14 -1.88 12.20
CA GLU A 63 -4.47 -1.68 12.79
C GLU A 63 -4.52 -0.44 13.69
N GLN A 64 -3.42 -0.16 14.38
CA GLN A 64 -3.18 1.06 15.16
C GLN A 64 -1.87 1.69 14.68
N PRO A 65 -1.92 2.68 13.78
CA PRO A 65 -0.72 3.32 13.27
C PRO A 65 0.00 4.07 14.40
N PRO A 66 1.35 4.11 14.41
CA PRO A 66 2.10 4.88 15.38
C PRO A 66 1.77 6.38 15.33
N TYR A 67 1.82 7.01 16.50
CA TYR A 67 1.68 8.46 16.66
C TYR A 67 2.92 9.03 17.38
N PRO A 68 3.38 10.23 17.01
CA PRO A 68 2.95 11.03 15.86
C PRO A 68 3.47 10.45 14.53
N GLY A 69 2.86 10.82 13.40
CA GLY A 69 3.19 10.24 12.10
C GLY A 69 2.46 10.86 10.92
N ILE A 70 2.90 10.52 9.72
CA ILE A 70 2.17 10.74 8.48
C ILE A 70 1.39 9.46 8.18
N HIS A 71 0.08 9.58 8.06
CA HIS A 71 -0.86 8.47 7.91
C HIS A 71 -1.44 8.51 6.50
N VAL A 72 -1.29 7.42 5.76
CA VAL A 72 -1.77 7.31 4.37
C VAL A 72 -2.81 6.20 4.28
N TYR A 73 -4.00 6.53 3.80
CA TYR A 73 -5.14 5.61 3.70
C TYR A 73 -6.08 6.03 2.58
N ALA A 74 -7.12 5.24 2.31
CA ALA A 74 -8.14 5.58 1.34
C ALA A 74 -9.55 5.20 1.80
N TYR A 75 -10.52 6.04 1.44
CA TYR A 75 -11.95 5.71 1.49
C TYR A 75 -12.38 5.06 0.17
N ILE A 76 -13.09 3.94 0.22
CA ILE A 76 -13.66 3.26 -0.96
C ILE A 76 -15.13 3.70 -1.12
N LEU A 77 -15.44 4.41 -2.19
CA LEU A 77 -16.78 4.92 -2.49
C LEU A 77 -17.51 3.93 -3.41
N GLY A 78 -18.50 3.20 -2.89
CA GLY A 78 -19.36 2.36 -3.74
C GLY A 78 -20.05 1.19 -3.05
N LYS A 79 -19.47 0.64 -1.97
CA LYS A 79 -20.02 -0.53 -1.27
C LYS A 79 -20.69 -0.19 0.07
N ASN A 80 -20.05 0.67 0.85
CA ASN A 80 -20.59 1.41 1.98
C ASN A 80 -19.69 2.64 2.15
N LEU A 81 -20.24 3.83 2.45
CA LEU A 81 -19.49 5.10 2.57
C LEU A 81 -18.43 5.14 3.69
N ARG A 82 -18.04 4.00 4.26
CA ARG A 82 -17.17 3.89 5.44
C ARG A 82 -16.10 2.81 5.37
N ASP A 83 -15.91 2.14 4.23
CA ASP A 83 -14.79 1.20 4.11
C ASP A 83 -13.49 1.99 3.90
N VAL A 84 -12.69 2.04 4.96
CA VAL A 84 -11.38 2.67 4.99
C VAL A 84 -10.33 1.58 4.90
N THR A 85 -9.37 1.75 3.98
CA THR A 85 -8.19 0.89 3.97
C THR A 85 -7.44 0.97 5.30
N PRO A 86 -6.63 -0.03 5.64
CA PRO A 86 -5.64 0.16 6.68
C PRO A 86 -4.73 1.38 6.45
N VAL A 87 -4.15 1.87 7.54
CA VAL A 87 -3.25 3.03 7.51
C VAL A 87 -1.82 2.57 7.28
N THR A 88 -1.18 3.14 6.26
CA THR A 88 0.27 3.07 6.08
C THR A 88 0.93 4.23 6.82
N TYR A 89 1.88 3.91 7.70
CA TYR A 89 2.61 4.89 8.50
C TYR A 89 3.94 5.30 7.87
N VAL A 90 4.22 6.59 7.90
CA VAL A 90 5.53 7.17 7.63
C VAL A 90 5.95 8.06 8.82
N PRO A 91 7.19 7.95 9.32
CA PRO A 91 7.67 8.81 10.40
C PRO A 91 7.63 10.29 10.03
N LEU A 92 7.24 11.17 10.97
CA LEU A 92 7.24 12.63 10.75
C LEU A 92 8.61 13.18 10.33
N SER A 93 9.71 12.55 10.75
CA SER A 93 11.07 12.94 10.36
C SER A 93 11.40 12.66 8.90
N LYS A 94 10.53 11.96 8.17
CA LYS A 94 10.70 11.70 6.74
C LYS A 94 10.16 12.90 5.96
N GLU A 95 11.08 13.75 5.53
CA GLU A 95 10.80 14.87 4.62
C GLU A 95 11.36 14.60 3.22
N GLY A 96 10.80 15.26 2.21
CA GLY A 96 11.25 15.18 0.83
C GLY A 96 10.14 15.39 -0.20
N GLY A 97 10.52 15.68 -1.44
CA GLY A 97 9.61 15.98 -2.54
C GLY A 97 9.05 14.76 -3.28
N SER A 98 9.41 13.53 -2.87
CA SER A 98 8.93 12.30 -3.50
C SER A 98 9.03 11.12 -2.53
N ILE A 99 8.12 11.09 -1.56
CA ILE A 99 7.93 9.97 -0.65
C ILE A 99 6.94 9.01 -1.32
N LYS A 100 7.40 7.79 -1.59
CA LYS A 100 6.58 6.70 -2.14
C LYS A 100 6.17 5.73 -1.05
N VAL A 101 4.88 5.42 -0.99
CA VAL A 101 4.32 4.40 -0.11
C VAL A 101 3.28 3.55 -0.83
N TYR A 102 2.99 2.39 -0.25
CA TYR A 102 1.91 1.52 -0.68
C TYR A 102 0.88 1.37 0.45
N VAL A 103 -0.39 1.49 0.11
CA VAL A 103 -1.51 1.19 1.00
C VAL A 103 -2.09 -0.16 0.58
N GLY A 104 -2.00 -1.15 1.47
CA GLY A 104 -2.52 -2.49 1.25
C GLY A 104 -3.97 -2.66 1.73
N PHE A 105 -4.49 -3.87 1.59
CA PHE A 105 -5.82 -4.30 2.02
C PHE A 105 -5.69 -5.49 2.99
N ARG A 106 -6.59 -5.63 3.97
CA ARG A 106 -6.48 -6.73 4.96
C ARG A 106 -6.80 -8.08 4.36
N SER A 107 -7.70 -8.10 3.38
CA SER A 107 -8.15 -9.32 2.71
C SER A 107 -8.54 -9.06 1.26
N PRO A 108 -8.61 -10.10 0.40
CA PRO A 108 -9.02 -9.97 -1.00
C PRO A 108 -10.42 -9.35 -1.18
N GLU A 109 -11.31 -9.54 -0.21
CA GLU A 109 -12.67 -9.00 -0.24
C GLU A 109 -12.70 -7.47 -0.13
N GLU A 110 -11.78 -6.89 0.65
CA GLU A 110 -11.61 -5.43 0.82
C GLU A 110 -11.04 -4.75 -0.43
N VAL A 111 -10.49 -5.50 -1.38
CA VAL A 111 -9.93 -4.94 -2.62
C VAL A 111 -11.07 -4.37 -3.48
N PRO A 112 -10.97 -3.10 -3.92
CA PRO A 112 -11.98 -2.46 -4.76
C PRO A 112 -12.19 -3.20 -6.08
N GLU A 113 -13.39 -3.07 -6.62
CA GLU A 113 -13.71 -3.52 -7.97
C GLU A 113 -13.24 -2.51 -9.00
N LYS A 114 -12.98 -2.98 -10.22
CA LYS A 114 -12.57 -2.12 -11.32
C LYS A 114 -13.68 -1.10 -11.60
N GLY A 115 -13.33 0.18 -11.57
CA GLY A 115 -14.27 1.29 -11.72
C GLY A 115 -14.68 1.94 -10.40
N ASP A 116 -14.39 1.32 -9.25
CA ASP A 116 -14.66 1.91 -7.94
C ASP A 116 -13.89 3.23 -7.78
N LEU A 117 -14.51 4.19 -7.09
CA LEU A 117 -13.90 5.47 -6.80
C LEU A 117 -13.28 5.44 -5.40
N LEU A 118 -12.04 5.91 -5.28
CA LEU A 118 -11.35 6.01 -4.01
C LEU A 118 -10.99 7.46 -3.72
N VAL A 119 -11.02 7.83 -2.44
CA VAL A 119 -10.43 9.07 -1.94
C VAL A 119 -9.20 8.70 -1.11
N VAL A 120 -8.01 8.89 -1.69
CA VAL A 120 -6.74 8.70 -0.99
C VAL A 120 -6.46 9.93 -0.14
N VAL A 121 -6.04 9.74 1.11
CA VAL A 121 -5.77 10.79 2.07
C VAL A 121 -4.37 10.60 2.64
N VAL A 122 -3.63 11.69 2.77
CA VAL A 122 -2.37 11.76 3.52
C VAL A 122 -2.56 12.78 4.64
N ASP A 123 -2.59 12.31 5.88
CA ASP A 123 -2.70 13.15 7.07
C ASP A 123 -1.37 13.22 7.81
N VAL A 124 -0.97 14.42 8.20
CA VAL A 124 0.14 14.63 9.13
C VAL A 124 -0.46 14.79 10.53
N VAL A 125 -0.16 13.84 11.41
CA VAL A 125 -0.69 13.81 12.78
C VAL A 125 0.43 14.05 13.78
N GLU A 126 0.29 15.12 14.56
CA GLU A 126 1.24 15.47 15.62
C GLU A 126 0.52 15.78 16.94
N LYS A 127 1.28 15.90 18.02
CA LYS A 127 0.74 16.29 19.32
C LYS A 127 0.65 17.82 19.39
N LYS A 128 -0.57 18.36 19.39
CA LYS A 128 -0.89 19.77 19.54
C LYS A 128 -1.78 19.98 20.76
N ASP A 129 -1.42 20.93 21.62
CA ASP A 129 -2.17 21.24 22.85
C ASP A 129 -2.46 20.01 23.74
N GLY A 130 -1.49 19.09 23.81
CA GLY A 130 -1.60 17.88 24.62
C GLY A 130 -2.36 16.70 23.97
N LYS A 131 -2.95 16.87 22.78
CA LYS A 131 -3.70 15.83 22.06
C LYS A 131 -3.11 15.56 20.67
N PHE A 132 -3.26 14.36 20.15
CA PHE A 132 -2.92 14.09 18.75
C PHE A 132 -4.01 14.67 17.84
N ALA A 133 -3.59 15.43 16.83
CA ALA A 133 -4.48 16.05 15.87
C ALA A 133 -3.84 16.08 14.48
N THR A 134 -4.67 16.01 13.44
CA THR A 134 -4.23 16.26 12.06
C THR A 134 -3.89 17.74 11.92
N VAL A 135 -2.66 18.04 11.51
CA VAL A 135 -2.15 19.42 11.36
C VAL A 135 -1.89 19.83 9.92
N ALA A 136 -1.80 18.85 9.02
CA ALA A 136 -1.81 19.05 7.58
C ALA A 136 -2.47 17.84 6.92
N THR A 137 -3.16 18.06 5.82
CA THR A 137 -3.84 17.02 5.07
C THR A 137 -3.83 17.36 3.58
N ASP A 138 -3.70 16.34 2.74
CA ASP A 138 -4.06 16.42 1.34
C ASP A 138 -4.82 15.17 0.92
N SER A 139 -5.64 15.28 -0.12
CA SER A 139 -6.45 14.17 -0.61
C SER A 139 -6.59 14.16 -2.13
N LYS A 140 -6.65 12.96 -2.71
CA LYS A 140 -6.74 12.76 -4.16
C LYS A 140 -7.76 11.69 -4.49
N ARG A 141 -8.65 12.01 -5.44
CA ARG A 141 -9.60 11.04 -5.98
C ARG A 141 -8.96 10.23 -7.09
N ILE A 142 -9.17 8.92 -7.06
CA ILE A 142 -8.71 8.00 -8.10
C ILE A 142 -9.83 7.03 -8.46
N THR A 143 -9.75 6.45 -9.65
CA THR A 143 -10.58 5.32 -10.06
C THR A 143 -9.72 4.06 -10.00
N TRP A 144 -10.21 3.02 -9.33
CA TRP A 144 -9.52 1.74 -9.28
C TRP A 144 -9.55 1.07 -10.64
N ASN A 145 -8.37 0.80 -11.20
CA ASN A 145 -8.20 0.26 -12.55
C ASN A 145 -7.41 -1.06 -12.59
N VAL A 146 -7.09 -1.64 -11.43
CA VAL A 146 -6.35 -2.89 -11.32
C VAL A 146 -7.31 -4.07 -11.44
N SER A 147 -6.95 -5.04 -12.28
CA SER A 147 -7.61 -6.35 -12.35
C SER A 147 -6.81 -7.37 -11.54
N TRP A 148 -7.49 -8.07 -10.64
CA TRP A 148 -6.92 -9.05 -9.72
C TRP A 148 -7.92 -10.19 -9.53
N GLU A 149 -7.44 -11.43 -9.46
CA GLU A 149 -8.27 -12.61 -9.15
C GLU A 149 -8.37 -12.74 -7.63
N LYS A 150 -9.58 -12.50 -7.08
CA LYS A 150 -9.87 -12.60 -5.65
C LYS A 150 -9.76 -14.03 -5.13
#